data_AF-A0A7V2S4P6-F1
#
_entry.id   AF-A0A7V2S4P6-F1
#
_cell.length_a   1.000
_cell.length_b   1.000
_cell.length_c   1.000
_cell.angle_alpha   90.00
_cell.angle_beta   90.00
_cell.angle_gamma   90.00
#
_symmetry.space_group_name_H-M   'P 1'
#
loop_
_entity.id
_entity.type
_entity.pdbx_description
1 polymer ?
#
loop_
_entity_poly.entity_id
_entity_poly.type
_entity_poly.pdbx_seq_one_letter_code
_entity_poly.pdbx_strand_id
1 'polypeptide(L)'
;MVLAQQSTQLTGLARQLVMQNLLREEDANKAIEEAKKEKLPFVQYVTSKNLVKPIDIATLASTEFGTPLLDISALDIEKETSSLIKEDLITKHHALPIFKRGNRLFIALADPTNISALDEIKFQSGLSAEAILVEADKLEKVIEKVLSDTDDSMDMSDFNDEELDGLDYEDTEKDDDNVSRSDADDAPVVKFVNKILLDAINKGASDIHFEPYEKFFRVRLRMDGLLQEVAKPPVNLTPRILARIKVLSRLDISERRIPQDGRMRMKISKNRAIDFRVSTCPTLFGEKAVLRI
;
A
#
# COMPACT_ATOMS: atom_id res chain seq x y z
N MET A 1 35.28 27.53 -33.83
CA MET A 1 34.58 26.24 -33.71
C MET A 1 33.27 26.49 -33.00
N VAL A 2 32.19 26.66 -33.75
CA VAL A 2 30.83 26.70 -33.19
C VAL A 2 30.41 25.25 -33.07
N LEU A 3 30.32 24.75 -31.83
CA LEU A 3 29.76 23.43 -31.55
C LEU A 3 28.29 23.47 -31.94
N ALA A 4 27.94 22.81 -33.06
CA ALA A 4 26.56 22.56 -33.42
C ALA A 4 25.93 21.71 -32.32
N GLN A 5 25.01 22.28 -31.56
CA GLN A 5 24.11 21.53 -30.69
C GLN A 5 23.35 20.55 -31.58
N GLN A 6 23.55 19.26 -31.35
CA GLN A 6 22.76 18.22 -32.01
C GLN A 6 21.31 18.42 -31.57
N SER A 7 20.44 18.88 -32.47
CA SER A 7 19.00 18.89 -32.22
C SER A 7 18.53 17.44 -32.14
N THR A 8 18.27 16.96 -30.93
CA THR A 8 17.53 15.72 -30.72
C THR A 8 16.19 15.85 -31.44
N GLN A 9 15.93 15.00 -32.43
CA GLN A 9 14.61 14.98 -33.05
C GLN A 9 13.58 14.59 -31.99
N LEU A 10 12.68 15.53 -31.67
CA LEU A 10 11.55 15.26 -30.79
C LEU A 10 10.64 14.21 -31.44
N THR A 11 10.24 13.21 -30.66
CA THR A 11 9.34 12.14 -31.09
C THR A 11 8.16 12.02 -30.12
N GLY A 12 7.11 11.30 -30.56
CA GLY A 12 5.93 11.02 -29.73
C GLY A 12 5.25 12.30 -29.22
N LEU A 13 4.85 12.27 -27.95
CA LEU A 13 4.09 13.35 -27.32
C LEU A 13 4.89 14.65 -27.15
N ALA A 14 6.21 14.57 -26.96
CA ALA A 14 7.07 15.76 -26.84
C ALA A 14 7.04 16.62 -28.11
N ARG A 15 7.05 15.97 -29.28
CA ARG A 15 6.91 16.68 -30.57
C ARG A 15 5.54 17.34 -30.70
N GLN A 16 4.49 16.67 -30.28
CA GLN A 16 3.12 17.18 -30.38
C GLN A 16 2.89 18.41 -29.50
N LEU A 17 3.43 18.41 -28.28
CA LEU A 17 3.37 19.57 -27.39
C LEU A 17 4.04 20.81 -28.01
N VAL A 18 5.14 20.62 -28.74
CA VAL A 18 5.81 21.72 -29.46
C VAL A 18 5.01 22.17 -30.66
N MET A 19 4.47 21.24 -31.46
CA MET A 19 3.66 21.57 -32.64
C MET A 19 2.39 22.36 -32.28
N GLN A 20 1.81 22.10 -31.11
CA GLN A 20 0.64 22.83 -30.60
C GLN A 20 1.00 24.11 -29.81
N ASN A 21 2.27 24.52 -29.80
CA ASN A 21 2.78 25.67 -29.04
C ASN A 21 2.53 25.61 -27.52
N LEU A 22 2.33 24.42 -26.96
CA LEU A 22 2.18 24.22 -25.52
C LEU A 22 3.54 24.21 -24.80
N LEU A 23 4.60 23.80 -25.50
CA LEU A 23 5.96 23.79 -24.99
C LEU A 23 6.92 24.32 -26.05
N ARG A 24 7.96 25.09 -25.68
CA ARG A 24 8.99 25.52 -26.64
C ARG A 24 9.93 24.36 -26.95
N GLU A 25 10.47 24.32 -28.16
CA GLU A 25 11.38 23.24 -28.59
C GLU A 25 12.63 23.14 -27.71
N GLU A 26 13.20 24.27 -27.29
CA GLU A 26 14.34 24.30 -26.37
C GLU A 26 13.98 23.70 -24.99
N ASP A 27 12.80 24.02 -24.48
CA ASP A 27 12.33 23.56 -23.17
C ASP A 27 11.95 22.07 -23.22
N ALA A 28 11.39 21.61 -24.35
CA ALA A 28 11.10 20.20 -24.59
C ALA A 28 12.38 19.33 -24.63
N ASN A 29 13.42 19.79 -25.33
CA ASN A 29 14.70 19.09 -25.37
C ASN A 29 15.36 19.02 -23.98
N LYS A 30 15.39 20.14 -23.25
CA LYS A 30 15.88 20.17 -21.86
C LYS A 30 15.09 19.24 -20.95
N ALA A 31 13.75 19.27 -21.04
CA ALA A 31 12.88 18.42 -20.25
C ALA A 31 13.12 16.93 -20.52
N ILE A 32 13.39 16.51 -21.76
CA ILE A 32 13.76 15.12 -22.07
C ILE A 32 15.10 14.73 -21.42
N GLU A 33 16.10 15.60 -21.48
CA GLU A 33 17.40 15.33 -20.86
C GLU A 33 17.31 15.26 -19.34
N GLU A 34 16.58 16.19 -18.71
CA GLU A 34 16.40 16.22 -17.27
C GLU A 34 15.53 15.08 -16.77
N ALA A 35 14.44 14.74 -17.47
CA ALA A 35 13.62 13.58 -17.16
C ALA A 35 14.44 12.28 -17.16
N LYS A 36 15.36 12.11 -18.13
CA LYS A 36 16.29 10.97 -18.15
C LYS A 36 17.26 10.95 -16.96
N LYS A 37 17.74 12.11 -16.51
CA LYS A 37 18.62 12.22 -15.34
C LYS A 37 17.89 11.89 -14.05
N GLU A 38 16.66 12.39 -13.91
CA GLU A 38 15.78 12.14 -12.76
C GLU A 38 15.10 10.76 -12.82
N LYS A 39 15.27 10.00 -13.92
CA LYS A 39 14.62 8.71 -14.21
C LYS A 39 13.08 8.77 -14.16
N LEU A 40 12.51 9.91 -14.53
CA LEU A 40 11.07 10.10 -14.61
C LEU A 40 10.60 10.01 -16.08
N PRO A 41 9.37 9.52 -16.33
CA PRO A 41 8.73 9.70 -17.62
C PRO A 41 8.63 11.19 -17.99
N PHE A 42 8.78 11.49 -19.28
CA PHE A 42 8.75 12.86 -19.79
C PHE A 42 7.48 13.62 -19.38
N VAL A 43 6.30 12.99 -19.50
CA VAL A 43 5.01 13.61 -19.15
C VAL A 43 4.94 14.00 -17.68
N GLN A 44 5.43 13.13 -16.80
CA GLN A 44 5.45 13.39 -15.36
C GLN A 44 6.41 14.52 -15.01
N TYR A 45 7.59 14.57 -15.64
CA TYR A 45 8.54 15.66 -15.46
C TYR A 45 7.97 17.02 -15.92
N VAL A 46 7.35 17.07 -17.10
CA VAL A 46 6.75 18.31 -17.63
C VAL A 46 5.62 18.80 -16.74
N THR A 47 4.83 17.88 -16.18
CA THR A 47 3.74 18.18 -15.26
C THR A 47 4.27 18.66 -13.90
N SER A 48 5.28 17.98 -13.32
CA SER A 48 5.82 18.30 -12.00
C SER A 48 6.53 19.66 -11.96
N LYS A 49 7.18 20.06 -13.05
CA LYS A 49 7.78 21.39 -13.20
C LYS A 49 6.77 22.48 -13.61
N ASN A 50 5.48 22.15 -13.72
CA ASN A 50 4.42 23.04 -14.18
C ASN A 50 4.70 23.71 -15.54
N LEU A 51 5.38 23.00 -16.44
CA LEU A 51 5.70 23.53 -17.77
C LEU A 51 4.48 23.55 -18.69
N VAL A 52 3.59 22.56 -18.55
CA VAL A 52 2.32 22.44 -19.27
C VAL A 52 1.26 21.91 -18.29
N LYS A 53 0.00 22.33 -18.44
CA LYS A 53 -1.08 21.84 -17.58
C LYS A 53 -1.39 20.36 -17.88
N PRO A 54 -1.60 19.51 -16.86
CA PRO A 54 -1.88 18.09 -17.05
C PRO A 54 -3.04 17.81 -18.01
N ILE A 55 -4.15 18.56 -17.87
CA ILE A 55 -5.34 18.41 -18.72
C ILE A 55 -5.06 18.73 -20.20
N ASP A 56 -4.18 19.68 -20.49
CA ASP A 56 -3.84 20.06 -21.86
C ASP A 56 -3.02 18.95 -22.53
N ILE A 57 -2.08 18.34 -21.77
CA ILE A 57 -1.30 17.17 -22.22
C ILE A 57 -2.23 15.98 -22.49
N ALA A 58 -3.12 15.67 -21.54
CA ALA A 58 -4.02 14.53 -21.64
C ALA A 58 -5.03 14.72 -22.80
N THR A 59 -5.58 15.92 -22.98
CA THR A 59 -6.49 16.21 -24.10
C THR A 59 -5.77 16.05 -25.44
N LEU A 60 -4.54 16.58 -25.55
CA LEU A 60 -3.73 16.44 -26.76
C LEU A 60 -3.42 14.98 -27.08
N ALA A 61 -2.96 14.21 -26.07
CA ALA A 61 -2.66 12.80 -26.24
C ALA A 61 -3.90 12.00 -26.66
N SER A 62 -5.09 12.33 -26.13
CA SER A 62 -6.34 11.68 -26.53
C SER A 62 -6.67 11.95 -28.00
N THR A 63 -6.56 13.20 -28.44
CA THR A 63 -6.88 13.58 -29.83
C THR A 63 -5.88 13.02 -30.85
N GLU A 64 -4.59 12.98 -30.52
CA GLU A 64 -3.54 12.55 -31.45
C GLU A 64 -3.44 11.03 -31.56
N PHE A 65 -3.63 10.31 -30.45
CA PHE A 65 -3.45 8.84 -30.40
C PHE A 65 -4.76 8.06 -30.36
N GLY A 66 -5.91 8.75 -30.31
CA GLY A 66 -7.24 8.12 -30.28
C GLY A 66 -7.51 7.32 -29.01
N THR A 67 -6.75 7.56 -27.94
CA THR A 67 -6.92 6.89 -26.65
C THR A 67 -8.01 7.60 -25.84
N PRO A 68 -9.00 6.90 -25.26
CA PRO A 68 -10.06 7.53 -24.49
C PRO A 68 -9.49 8.23 -23.25
N LEU A 69 -9.93 9.47 -23.02
CA LEU A 69 -9.60 10.26 -21.84
C LEU A 69 -10.64 10.03 -20.75
N LEU A 70 -10.18 9.80 -19.53
CA LEU A 70 -11.01 9.60 -18.34
C LEU A 70 -10.50 10.46 -17.18
N ASP A 71 -11.43 11.01 -16.41
CA ASP A 71 -11.10 11.58 -15.11
C ASP A 71 -11.02 10.46 -14.06
N ILE A 72 -9.81 10.10 -13.65
CA ILE A 72 -9.57 9.05 -12.66
C ILE A 72 -10.15 9.37 -11.28
N SER A 73 -10.35 10.66 -10.95
CA SER A 73 -10.93 11.06 -9.66
C SER A 73 -12.41 10.72 -9.52
N ALA A 74 -13.10 10.46 -10.63
CA ALA A 74 -14.50 10.07 -10.66
C ALA A 74 -14.70 8.55 -10.51
N LEU A 75 -13.63 7.76 -10.44
CA LEU A 75 -13.69 6.32 -10.25
C LEU A 75 -13.32 5.92 -8.83
N ASP A 76 -14.06 4.94 -8.30
CA ASP A 76 -13.64 4.19 -7.13
C ASP A 76 -12.97 2.89 -7.60
N ILE A 77 -11.67 2.78 -7.36
CA ILE A 77 -10.87 1.67 -7.88
C ILE A 77 -10.95 0.51 -6.88
N GLU A 78 -11.55 -0.58 -7.32
CA GLU A 78 -11.63 -1.80 -6.51
C GLU A 78 -10.23 -2.36 -6.23
N LYS A 79 -9.93 -2.65 -4.96
CA LYS A 79 -8.65 -3.24 -4.52
C LYS A 79 -8.33 -4.55 -5.25
N GLU A 80 -9.35 -5.34 -5.57
CA GLU A 80 -9.19 -6.57 -6.36
C GLU A 80 -8.61 -6.31 -7.76
N THR A 81 -8.88 -5.15 -8.36
CA THR A 81 -8.41 -4.77 -9.69
C THR A 81 -6.96 -4.29 -9.64
N SER A 82 -6.59 -3.47 -8.66
CA SER A 82 -5.21 -3.01 -8.50
C SER A 82 -4.25 -4.16 -8.16
N SER A 83 -4.69 -5.13 -7.35
CA SER A 83 -3.90 -6.33 -6.99
C SER A 83 -3.69 -7.33 -8.15
N LEU A 84 -4.26 -7.11 -9.34
CA LEU A 84 -4.02 -7.96 -10.51
C LEU A 84 -2.60 -7.86 -11.07
N ILE A 85 -1.90 -6.75 -10.76
CA ILE A 85 -0.52 -6.54 -11.18
C ILE A 85 0.36 -6.26 -9.97
N LYS A 86 1.68 -6.42 -10.15
CA LYS A 86 2.66 -6.20 -9.08
C LYS A 86 2.87 -4.71 -8.92
N GLU A 87 3.08 -4.27 -7.68
CA GLU A 87 3.35 -2.89 -7.32
C GLU A 87 4.61 -2.36 -8.02
N ASP A 88 5.65 -3.19 -8.14
CA ASP A 88 6.85 -2.88 -8.92
C ASP A 88 6.53 -2.42 -10.35
N LEU A 89 5.54 -3.02 -11.01
CA LEU A 89 5.12 -2.62 -12.35
C LEU A 89 4.30 -1.32 -12.34
N ILE A 90 3.45 -1.13 -11.34
CA ILE A 90 2.68 0.10 -11.15
C ILE A 90 3.63 1.29 -11.03
N THR A 91 4.63 1.16 -10.14
CA THR A 91 5.62 2.21 -9.86
C THR A 91 6.58 2.40 -11.02
N LYS A 92 7.10 1.32 -11.61
CA LYS A 92 8.05 1.40 -12.75
C LYS A 92 7.46 2.09 -13.97
N HIS A 93 6.20 1.79 -14.29
CA HIS A 93 5.56 2.28 -15.52
C HIS A 93 4.60 3.44 -15.29
N HIS A 94 4.37 3.83 -14.04
CA HIS A 94 3.32 4.77 -13.65
C HIS A 94 1.97 4.42 -14.33
N ALA A 95 1.58 3.16 -14.16
CA ALA A 95 0.44 2.54 -14.86
C ALA A 95 -0.44 1.82 -13.86
N LEU A 96 -1.73 2.16 -13.81
CA LEU A 96 -2.64 1.63 -12.79
C LEU A 96 -3.81 0.87 -13.42
N PRO A 97 -4.07 -0.40 -13.07
CA PRO A 97 -5.29 -1.07 -13.49
C PRO A 97 -6.50 -0.44 -12.81
N ILE A 98 -7.47 0.00 -13.60
CA ILE A 98 -8.65 0.72 -13.11
C ILE A 98 -9.94 -0.06 -13.28
N PHE A 99 -9.99 -0.98 -14.25
CA PHE A 99 -11.19 -1.78 -14.48
C PHE A 99 -10.87 -3.09 -15.20
N LYS A 100 -11.59 -4.17 -14.87
CA LYS A 100 -11.50 -5.44 -15.57
C LYS A 100 -12.86 -5.84 -16.13
N ARG A 101 -12.89 -6.22 -17.42
CA ARG A 101 -14.08 -6.77 -18.06
C ARG A 101 -13.74 -8.03 -18.85
N GLY A 102 -14.09 -9.19 -18.28
CA GLY A 102 -13.75 -10.48 -18.88
C GLY A 102 -12.24 -10.65 -19.01
N ASN A 103 -11.75 -10.75 -20.25
CA ASN A 103 -10.31 -10.88 -20.56
C ASN A 103 -9.61 -9.54 -20.85
N ARG A 104 -10.30 -8.41 -20.70
CA ARG A 104 -9.74 -7.07 -20.95
C ARG A 104 -9.47 -6.38 -19.62
N LEU A 105 -8.26 -5.86 -19.47
CA LEU A 105 -7.79 -5.07 -18.33
C LEU A 105 -7.54 -3.64 -18.81
N PHE A 106 -8.30 -2.70 -18.28
CA PHE A 106 -8.15 -1.28 -18.59
C PHE A 106 -7.14 -0.66 -17.62
N ILE A 107 -6.12 -0.01 -18.18
CA ILE A 107 -4.96 0.51 -17.47
C ILE A 107 -4.93 2.01 -17.70
N ALA A 108 -4.97 2.77 -16.61
CA ALA A 108 -4.76 4.19 -16.60
C ALA A 108 -3.28 4.52 -16.85
N LEU A 109 -3.03 5.36 -17.84
CA LEU A 109 -1.71 5.84 -18.26
C LEU A 109 -1.76 7.35 -18.48
N ALA A 110 -0.66 8.04 -18.17
CA ALA A 110 -0.49 9.47 -18.53
C ALA A 110 0.10 9.65 -19.94
N ASP A 111 0.79 8.63 -20.46
CA ASP A 111 1.42 8.64 -21.77
C ASP A 111 1.00 7.39 -22.57
N PRO A 112 0.21 7.54 -23.66
CA PRO A 112 -0.25 6.41 -24.46
C PRO A 112 0.86 5.80 -25.32
N THR A 113 2.02 6.46 -25.41
CA THR A 113 3.18 5.97 -26.18
C THR A 113 4.03 4.96 -25.40
N ASN A 114 3.75 4.77 -24.11
CA ASN A 114 4.42 3.77 -23.27
C ASN A 114 3.87 2.35 -23.54
N ILE A 115 4.13 1.83 -24.75
CA ILE A 115 3.68 0.51 -25.19
C ILE A 115 4.32 -0.59 -24.32
N SER A 116 5.56 -0.39 -23.86
CA SER A 116 6.24 -1.31 -22.96
C SER A 116 5.48 -1.58 -21.66
N ALA A 117 4.82 -0.57 -21.10
CA ALA A 117 3.99 -0.75 -19.91
C ALA A 117 2.84 -1.74 -20.18
N LEU A 118 2.13 -1.55 -21.30
CA LEU A 118 1.01 -2.41 -21.69
C LEU A 118 1.47 -3.85 -21.94
N ASP A 119 2.59 -4.03 -22.62
CA ASP A 119 3.12 -5.36 -22.94
C ASP A 119 3.60 -6.11 -21.70
N GLU A 120 4.33 -5.45 -20.78
CA GLU A 120 4.77 -6.07 -19.52
C GLU A 120 3.56 -6.41 -18.63
N ILE A 121 2.57 -5.52 -18.52
CA ILE A 121 1.35 -5.77 -17.75
C ILE A 121 0.54 -6.91 -18.36
N LYS A 122 0.41 -6.96 -19.68
CA LYS A 122 -0.25 -8.06 -20.40
C LYS A 122 0.45 -9.39 -20.15
N PHE A 123 1.79 -9.42 -20.23
CA PHE A 123 2.57 -10.62 -19.99
C PHE A 123 2.39 -11.14 -18.56
N GLN A 124 2.43 -10.25 -17.56
CA GLN A 124 2.27 -10.64 -16.17
C GLN A 124 0.83 -11.08 -15.83
N SER A 125 -0.16 -10.30 -16.24
CA SER A 125 -1.56 -10.54 -15.87
C SER A 125 -2.20 -11.66 -16.69
N GLY A 126 -1.66 -11.98 -17.87
CA GLY A 126 -2.29 -12.87 -18.85
C GLY A 126 -3.56 -12.30 -19.49
N LEU A 127 -3.89 -11.03 -19.20
CA LEU A 127 -5.09 -10.33 -19.69
C LEU A 127 -4.72 -9.40 -20.85
N SER A 128 -5.70 -9.09 -21.71
CA SER A 128 -5.52 -8.06 -22.74
C SER A 128 -5.50 -6.67 -22.11
N ALA A 129 -4.32 -6.05 -22.09
CA ALA A 129 -4.10 -4.69 -21.60
C ALA A 129 -4.64 -3.63 -22.58
N GLU A 130 -5.44 -2.69 -22.09
CA GLU A 130 -5.94 -1.56 -22.87
C GLU A 130 -5.69 -0.23 -22.16
N ALA A 131 -5.12 0.73 -22.88
CA ALA A 131 -4.83 2.04 -22.35
C ALA A 131 -6.09 2.90 -22.22
N ILE A 132 -6.24 3.52 -21.05
CA ILE A 132 -7.11 4.65 -20.82
C ILE A 132 -6.23 5.81 -20.39
N LEU A 133 -6.38 6.95 -21.05
CA LEU A 133 -5.59 8.12 -20.76
C LEU A 133 -6.18 8.87 -19.58
N VAL A 134 -5.32 9.35 -18.68
CA VAL A 134 -5.69 10.13 -17.50
C VAL A 134 -4.71 11.27 -17.28
N GLU A 135 -5.08 12.25 -16.46
CA GLU A 135 -4.18 13.33 -16.07
C GLU A 135 -3.06 12.81 -15.15
N ALA A 136 -1.81 13.20 -15.44
CA ALA A 136 -0.62 12.68 -14.76
C ALA A 136 -0.60 12.96 -13.25
N ASP A 137 -0.99 14.18 -12.86
CA ASP A 137 -1.02 14.63 -11.46
C ASP A 137 -2.10 13.89 -10.64
N LYS A 138 -3.23 13.56 -11.26
CA LYS A 138 -4.29 12.77 -10.63
C LYS A 138 -3.88 11.29 -10.53
N LEU A 139 -3.24 10.75 -11.57
CA LEU A 139 -2.78 9.36 -11.58
C LEU A 139 -1.77 9.09 -10.47
N GLU A 140 -0.81 9.99 -10.28
CA GLU A 140 0.21 9.86 -9.22
C GLU A 140 -0.41 9.79 -7.82
N LYS A 141 -1.33 10.71 -7.50
CA LYS A 141 -2.06 10.71 -6.22
C LYS A 141 -2.85 9.43 -5.98
N VAL A 142 -3.45 8.88 -7.04
CA VAL A 142 -4.24 7.64 -6.94
C VAL A 142 -3.32 6.43 -6.79
N ILE A 143 -2.19 6.39 -7.49
CA ILE A 143 -1.17 5.34 -7.30
C ILE A 143 -0.66 5.35 -5.86
N GLU A 144 -0.28 6.52 -5.32
CA GLU A 144 0.16 6.65 -3.93
C GLU A 144 -0.89 6.12 -2.96
N LYS A 145 -2.15 6.50 -3.14
CA LYS A 145 -3.26 6.01 -2.31
C LYS A 145 -3.44 4.49 -2.39
N VAL A 146 -3.38 3.92 -3.59
CA VAL A 146 -3.57 2.48 -3.81
C VAL A 146 -2.41 1.68 -3.23
N LEU A 147 -1.18 2.18 -3.35
CA LEU A 147 -0.01 1.53 -2.75
C LEU A 147 -0.07 1.62 -1.23
N SER A 148 -0.40 2.79 -0.65
CA SER A 148 -0.57 2.93 0.81
C SER A 148 -1.69 2.05 1.37
N ASP A 149 -2.81 1.91 0.64
CA ASP A 149 -3.93 1.03 1.03
C ASP A 149 -3.58 -0.47 0.89
N THR A 150 -2.53 -0.81 0.13
CA THR A 150 -2.03 -2.18 -0.06
C THR A 150 -0.94 -2.53 0.95
N ASP A 151 -0.10 -1.55 1.35
CA ASP A 151 0.88 -1.66 2.44
C ASP A 151 0.27 -1.94 3.82
N ASP A 152 -0.97 -1.50 4.05
CA ASP A 152 -1.73 -1.83 5.26
C ASP A 152 -1.98 -3.35 5.41
N SER A 153 -1.91 -4.12 4.31
CA SER A 153 -2.15 -5.56 4.32
C SER A 153 -0.90 -6.45 4.42
N MET A 154 0.31 -5.98 4.08
CA MET A 154 1.47 -6.89 4.03
C MET A 154 2.87 -6.28 4.09
N ASP A 155 3.06 -4.99 4.41
CA ASP A 155 4.40 -4.50 4.75
C ASP A 155 4.59 -4.25 6.25
N MET A 156 5.56 -5.00 6.76
CA MET A 156 6.04 -5.10 8.13
C MET A 156 7.41 -4.42 8.27
N SER A 157 7.85 -3.70 7.23
CA SER A 157 9.18 -3.12 7.11
C SER A 157 9.23 -1.60 6.96
N ASP A 158 8.11 -0.90 6.75
CA ASP A 158 8.14 0.54 6.45
C ASP A 158 7.43 1.46 7.46
N PHE A 159 7.45 1.09 8.75
CA PHE A 159 7.32 2.06 9.84
C PHE A 159 8.68 2.20 10.51
N ASN A 160 9.10 3.45 10.75
CA ASN A 160 10.30 3.78 11.52
C ASN A 160 10.43 2.81 12.69
N ASP A 161 11.48 1.97 12.68
CA ASP A 161 11.78 1.06 13.80
C ASP A 161 11.76 1.83 15.14
N GLU A 162 12.07 3.14 15.13
CA GLU A 162 11.99 4.05 16.28
C GLU A 162 10.60 4.20 16.94
N GLU A 163 9.47 4.12 16.20
CA GLU A 163 8.12 4.20 16.80
C GLU A 163 7.65 2.85 17.38
N LEU A 164 8.10 1.74 16.78
CA LEU A 164 7.79 0.38 17.25
C LEU A 164 8.69 -0.03 18.42
N ASP A 165 9.96 0.38 18.41
CA ASP A 165 10.93 0.16 19.50
C ASP A 165 10.65 1.05 20.72
N GLY A 166 9.90 2.15 20.55
CA GLY A 166 9.46 3.03 21.63
C GLY A 166 8.25 2.52 22.44
N LEU A 167 7.67 1.38 22.07
CA LEU A 167 6.53 0.77 22.76
C LEU A 167 7.00 0.03 24.02
N ASP A 168 6.87 0.71 25.15
CA ASP A 168 7.20 0.15 26.46
C ASP A 168 5.95 -0.43 27.14
N TYR A 169 6.04 -1.70 27.53
CA TYR A 169 5.01 -2.41 28.27
C TYR A 169 5.41 -2.44 29.74
N GLU A 170 4.65 -1.77 30.61
CA GLU A 170 5.05 -1.44 32.00
C GLU A 170 5.40 -2.64 32.89
N ASP A 171 5.15 -3.86 32.46
CA ASP A 171 5.01 -5.01 33.35
C ASP A 171 5.61 -6.32 32.79
N THR A 172 6.34 -6.29 31.66
CA THR A 172 6.95 -7.48 31.04
C THR A 172 8.45 -7.68 31.32
N GLU A 173 9.12 -6.77 32.05
CA GLU A 173 10.58 -6.83 32.23
C GLU A 173 11.12 -7.84 33.26
N LYS A 174 10.32 -8.77 33.83
CA LYS A 174 10.82 -9.58 34.97
C LYS A 174 10.65 -11.11 34.96
N ASP A 175 10.00 -11.72 33.98
CA ASP A 175 9.86 -13.19 33.98
C ASP A 175 10.10 -13.77 32.58
N ASP A 176 11.34 -13.71 32.10
CA ASP A 176 11.73 -14.44 30.89
C ASP A 176 13.02 -15.24 31.05
N ASP A 177 12.92 -16.36 31.76
CA ASP A 177 13.87 -17.46 31.71
C ASP A 177 13.30 -18.71 31.01
N ASN A 178 12.16 -18.60 30.32
CA ASN A 178 11.55 -19.73 29.61
C ASN A 178 11.37 -19.58 28.09
N VAL A 179 11.67 -18.43 27.48
CA VAL A 179 11.77 -18.33 26.00
C VAL A 179 13.20 -18.67 25.55
N SER A 180 13.63 -19.90 25.82
CA SER A 180 14.77 -20.50 25.11
C SER A 180 14.27 -21.24 23.87
N ARG A 181 14.22 -20.54 22.72
CA ARG A 181 14.58 -21.03 21.36
C ARG A 181 14.03 -20.11 20.25
N SER A 182 14.97 -19.51 19.50
CA SER A 182 14.86 -18.79 18.20
C SER A 182 14.32 -17.35 18.18
N ASP A 183 15.10 -16.41 18.74
CA ASP A 183 14.82 -14.97 18.78
C ASP A 183 14.78 -14.25 17.42
N ALA A 184 15.19 -14.90 16.32
CA ALA A 184 15.17 -14.29 14.98
C ALA A 184 13.81 -14.41 14.25
N ASP A 185 13.01 -15.41 14.60
CA ASP A 185 11.79 -15.80 13.85
C ASP A 185 10.50 -15.17 14.42
N ASP A 186 10.58 -14.58 15.62
CA ASP A 186 9.44 -13.95 16.31
C ASP A 186 9.33 -12.44 16.04
N ALA A 187 10.38 -11.80 15.52
CA ALA A 187 10.38 -10.37 15.20
C ALA A 187 9.21 -9.94 14.29
N PRO A 188 8.84 -10.68 13.22
CA PRO A 188 7.69 -10.32 12.40
C PRO A 188 6.34 -10.44 13.14
N VAL A 189 6.22 -11.38 14.09
CA VAL A 189 4.97 -11.56 14.84
C VAL A 189 4.80 -10.44 15.87
N VAL A 190 5.89 -10.09 16.57
CA VAL A 190 5.90 -9.00 17.55
C VAL A 190 5.53 -7.68 16.88
N LYS A 191 6.21 -7.33 15.78
CA LYS A 191 5.92 -6.12 15.02
C LYS A 191 4.47 -6.08 14.53
N PHE A 192 3.88 -7.22 14.17
CA PHE A 192 2.53 -7.29 13.60
C PHE A 192 1.49 -7.02 14.67
N VAL A 193 1.64 -7.65 15.84
CA VAL A 193 0.76 -7.40 16.98
C VAL A 193 0.87 -5.94 17.42
N ASN A 194 2.09 -5.40 17.52
CA ASN A 194 2.31 -4.00 17.87
C ASN A 194 1.64 -3.03 16.88
N LYS A 195 1.79 -3.27 15.56
CA LYS A 195 1.16 -2.49 14.50
C LYS A 195 -0.36 -2.48 14.63
N ILE A 196 -0.98 -3.66 14.78
CA ILE A 196 -2.44 -3.77 14.95
C ILE A 196 -2.93 -3.02 16.20
N LEU A 197 -2.19 -3.07 17.31
CA LEU A 197 -2.55 -2.35 18.53
C LEU A 197 -2.49 -0.83 18.32
N LEU A 198 -1.41 -0.33 17.70
CA LEU A 198 -1.24 1.09 17.37
C LEU A 198 -2.31 1.58 16.40
N ASP A 199 -2.55 0.85 15.31
CA ASP A 199 -3.57 1.18 14.32
C ASP A 199 -4.96 1.24 14.94
N ALA A 200 -5.28 0.31 15.85
CA ALA A 200 -6.55 0.31 16.56
C ALA A 200 -6.72 1.57 17.41
N ILE A 201 -5.67 2.05 18.07
CA ILE A 201 -5.72 3.28 18.86
C ILE A 201 -5.81 4.52 17.95
N ASN A 202 -5.01 4.57 16.88
CA ASN A 202 -4.98 5.69 15.95
C ASN A 202 -6.31 5.85 15.21
N LYS A 203 -6.93 4.72 14.82
CA LYS A 203 -8.24 4.69 14.17
C LYS A 203 -9.42 4.80 15.17
N GLY A 204 -9.15 4.90 16.48
CA GLY A 204 -10.18 5.10 17.52
C GLY A 204 -11.09 3.89 17.74
N ALA A 205 -10.57 2.67 17.57
CA ALA A 205 -11.33 1.44 17.76
C ALA A 205 -11.65 1.18 19.25
N SER A 206 -12.77 0.50 19.48
CA SER A 206 -13.24 0.09 20.81
C SER A 206 -12.85 -1.36 21.17
N ASP A 207 -12.83 -2.24 20.18
CA ASP A 207 -12.44 -3.64 20.33
C ASP A 207 -11.57 -4.08 19.16
N ILE A 208 -10.63 -4.98 19.43
CA ILE A 208 -9.81 -5.70 18.45
C ILE A 208 -10.16 -7.17 18.56
N HIS A 209 -10.54 -7.78 17.44
CA HIS A 209 -10.97 -9.18 17.36
C HIS A 209 -9.98 -10.00 16.53
N PHE A 210 -9.37 -11.01 17.14
CA PHE A 210 -8.52 -12.00 16.49
C PHE A 210 -9.30 -13.30 16.33
N GLU A 211 -9.69 -13.64 15.10
CA GLU A 211 -10.67 -14.70 14.85
C GLU A 211 -10.12 -15.81 13.94
N PRO A 212 -9.89 -17.03 14.49
CA PRO A 212 -9.53 -18.19 13.70
C PRO A 212 -10.74 -18.83 13.01
N TYR A 213 -10.56 -19.20 11.74
CA TYR A 213 -11.47 -20.02 10.95
C TYR A 213 -10.70 -21.21 10.36
N GLU A 214 -11.42 -22.15 9.75
CA GLU A 214 -10.85 -23.38 9.18
C GLU A 214 -9.71 -23.10 8.17
N LYS A 215 -9.89 -22.09 7.31
CA LYS A 215 -8.99 -21.83 6.17
C LYS A 215 -8.30 -20.46 6.21
N PHE A 216 -8.70 -19.59 7.13
CA PHE A 216 -8.16 -18.24 7.21
C PHE A 216 -8.17 -17.74 8.65
N PHE A 217 -7.28 -16.80 8.95
CA PHE A 217 -7.24 -16.07 10.20
C PHE A 217 -7.46 -14.61 9.86
N ARG A 218 -8.36 -13.94 10.60
CA ARG A 218 -8.66 -12.52 10.34
C ARG A 218 -8.62 -11.70 11.61
N VAL A 219 -8.28 -10.43 11.44
CA VAL A 219 -8.32 -9.40 12.47
C VAL A 219 -9.37 -8.37 12.10
N ARG A 220 -10.25 -8.05 13.05
CA ARG A 220 -11.29 -7.02 12.87
C ARG A 220 -11.22 -5.97 13.98
N LEU A 221 -11.45 -4.72 13.63
CA LEU A 221 -11.61 -3.63 14.57
C LEU A 221 -13.09 -3.27 14.69
N ARG A 222 -13.54 -2.92 15.89
CA ARG A 222 -14.84 -2.29 16.11
C ARG A 222 -14.66 -0.78 16.18
N MET A 223 -15.08 -0.07 15.14
CA MET A 223 -15.06 1.39 15.06
C MET A 223 -16.50 1.88 14.95
N ASP A 224 -16.90 2.81 15.84
CA ASP A 224 -18.26 3.35 15.89
C ASP A 224 -19.37 2.28 15.90
N GLY A 225 -19.10 1.15 16.57
CA GLY A 225 -20.02 0.02 16.68
C GLY A 225 -20.01 -0.95 15.48
N LEU A 226 -19.36 -0.60 14.37
CA LEU A 226 -19.23 -1.42 13.16
C LEU A 226 -17.94 -2.25 13.20
N LEU A 227 -18.05 -3.51 12.79
CA LEU A 227 -16.89 -4.40 12.66
C LEU A 227 -16.30 -4.28 11.26
N GLN A 228 -15.05 -3.85 11.18
CA GLN A 228 -14.30 -3.76 9.94
C GLN A 228 -13.11 -4.71 9.96
N GLU A 229 -12.91 -5.43 8.88
CA GLU A 229 -11.75 -6.31 8.72
C GLU A 229 -10.53 -5.50 8.31
N VAL A 230 -9.43 -5.66 9.04
CA VAL A 230 -8.21 -4.86 8.84
C VAL A 230 -7.01 -5.70 8.40
N ALA A 231 -6.97 -6.99 8.74
CA ALA A 231 -5.87 -7.86 8.33
C ALA A 231 -6.32 -9.31 8.17
N LYS A 232 -5.68 -10.03 7.25
CA LYS A 232 -5.83 -11.47 7.01
C LYS A 232 -4.45 -12.15 7.01
N PRO A 233 -3.80 -12.26 8.18
CA PRO A 233 -2.51 -12.93 8.30
C PRO A 233 -2.60 -14.42 7.90
N PRO A 234 -1.49 -14.99 7.39
CA PRO A 234 -1.37 -16.41 7.11
C PRO A 234 -1.70 -17.29 8.34
N VAL A 235 -2.47 -18.37 8.13
CA VAL A 235 -2.99 -19.23 9.21
C VAL A 235 -1.88 -19.87 10.06
N ASN A 236 -0.72 -20.14 9.46
CA ASN A 236 0.45 -20.68 10.16
C ASN A 236 0.98 -19.77 11.28
N LEU A 237 0.72 -18.46 11.22
CA LEU A 237 1.15 -17.50 12.25
C LEU A 237 0.18 -17.41 13.44
N THR A 238 -1.04 -17.94 13.31
CA THR A 238 -2.10 -17.87 14.34
C THR A 238 -1.62 -18.27 15.74
N PRO A 239 -0.93 -19.43 15.93
CA PRO A 239 -0.50 -19.84 17.26
C PRO A 239 0.54 -18.90 17.88
N ARG A 240 1.40 -18.29 17.06
CA ARG A 240 2.43 -17.36 17.50
C ARG A 240 1.81 -16.01 17.90
N ILE A 241 0.86 -15.51 17.10
CA ILE A 241 0.13 -14.27 17.39
C ILE A 241 -0.63 -14.39 18.72
N LEU A 242 -1.35 -15.49 18.92
CA LEU A 242 -2.08 -15.73 20.17
C LEU A 242 -1.14 -15.88 21.38
N ALA A 243 -0.02 -16.58 21.22
CA ALA A 243 0.99 -16.68 22.27
C ALA A 243 1.54 -15.29 22.65
N ARG A 244 1.83 -14.42 21.67
CA ARG A 244 2.28 -13.06 21.94
C ARG A 244 1.25 -12.23 22.72
N ILE A 245 -0.03 -12.31 22.36
CA ILE A 245 -1.11 -11.63 23.10
C ILE A 245 -1.19 -12.14 24.55
N LYS A 246 -1.05 -13.46 24.74
CA LYS A 246 -1.04 -14.07 26.08
C LYS A 246 0.13 -13.60 26.92
N VAL A 247 1.34 -13.57 26.36
CA VAL A 247 2.55 -13.05 27.04
C VAL A 247 2.32 -11.60 27.50
N LEU A 248 1.88 -10.73 26.60
CA LEU A 248 1.63 -9.32 26.92
C LEU A 248 0.56 -9.13 28.01
N SER A 249 -0.36 -10.10 28.14
CA SER A 249 -1.49 -10.07 29.08
C SER A 249 -1.28 -10.93 30.32
N ARG A 250 -0.08 -11.52 30.51
CA ARG A 250 0.25 -12.46 31.60
C ARG A 250 -0.70 -13.67 31.69
N LEU A 251 -1.11 -14.20 30.54
CA LEU A 251 -1.93 -15.40 30.42
C LEU A 251 -1.08 -16.65 30.20
N ASP A 252 -1.59 -17.82 30.56
CA ASP A 252 -0.90 -19.08 30.36
C ASP A 252 -0.93 -19.48 28.87
N ILE A 253 0.25 -19.50 28.25
CA ILE A 253 0.47 -19.83 26.83
C ILE A 253 0.17 -21.31 26.54
N SER A 254 0.43 -22.18 27.53
CA SER A 254 0.27 -23.63 27.42
C SER A 254 -1.19 -24.03 27.49
N GLU A 255 -2.00 -23.31 28.27
CA GLU A 255 -3.42 -23.59 28.40
C GLU A 255 -4.23 -22.93 27.27
N ARG A 256 -5.03 -23.72 26.56
CA ARG A 256 -5.82 -23.29 25.39
C ARG A 256 -7.26 -23.82 25.40
N ARG A 257 -7.64 -24.57 26.43
CA ARG A 257 -8.90 -25.33 26.52
C ARG A 257 -9.95 -24.64 27.37
N ILE A 258 -9.57 -23.61 28.12
CA ILE A 258 -10.46 -22.80 28.95
C ILE A 258 -10.33 -21.33 28.57
N PRO A 259 -11.41 -20.53 28.71
CA PRO A 259 -11.32 -19.08 28.57
C PRO A 259 -10.33 -18.48 29.57
N GLN A 260 -9.60 -17.44 29.16
CA GLN A 260 -8.66 -16.72 30.01
C GLN A 260 -8.90 -15.21 29.88
N ASP A 261 -8.81 -14.49 30.98
CA ASP A 261 -8.98 -13.04 31.04
C ASP A 261 -7.75 -12.39 31.67
N GLY A 262 -7.26 -11.33 31.03
CA GLY A 262 -6.05 -10.60 31.41
C GLY A 262 -6.19 -9.11 31.16
N ARG A 263 -5.14 -8.38 31.52
CA ARG A 263 -5.01 -6.95 31.24
C ARG A 263 -3.59 -6.69 30.80
N MET A 264 -3.42 -5.73 29.90
CA MET A 264 -2.11 -5.21 29.52
C MET A 264 -2.16 -3.69 29.48
N ARG A 265 -1.04 -3.04 29.79
CA ARG A 265 -0.91 -1.58 29.72
C ARG A 265 0.21 -1.23 28.75
N MET A 266 -0.12 -0.45 27.72
CA MET A 266 0.81 -0.06 26.66
C MET A 266 1.07 1.45 26.73
N LYS A 267 2.33 1.86 26.85
CA LYS A 267 2.72 3.27 26.72
C LYS A 267 2.91 3.62 25.26
N ILE A 268 2.22 4.66 24.80
CA ILE A 268 2.36 5.20 23.44
C ILE A 268 3.33 6.40 23.46
N SER A 269 3.35 7.15 24.56
CA SER A 269 4.27 8.25 24.78
C SER A 269 4.52 8.45 26.27
N LYS A 270 5.48 9.31 26.63
CA LYS A 270 5.83 9.61 28.04
C LYS A 270 4.62 9.96 28.93
N ASN A 271 3.56 10.54 28.36
CA ASN A 271 2.39 10.99 29.11
C ASN A 271 1.09 10.26 28.74
N ARG A 272 1.13 9.24 27.86
CA ARG A 272 -0.08 8.54 27.40
C ARG A 272 0.13 7.03 27.44
N ALA A 273 -0.63 6.38 28.33
CA ALA A 273 -0.74 4.94 28.43
C ALA A 273 -2.19 4.51 28.17
N ILE A 274 -2.37 3.37 27.51
CA ILE A 274 -3.67 2.76 27.21
C ILE A 274 -3.74 1.41 27.91
N ASP A 275 -4.87 1.16 28.58
CA ASP A 275 -5.14 -0.10 29.27
C ASP A 275 -6.05 -0.98 28.40
N PHE A 276 -5.57 -2.15 28.05
CA PHE A 276 -6.37 -3.14 27.34
C PHE A 276 -6.90 -4.20 28.31
N ARG A 277 -8.16 -4.60 28.12
CA ARG A 277 -8.72 -5.82 28.70
C ARG A 277 -8.69 -6.92 27.65
N VAL A 278 -8.08 -8.04 27.98
CA VAL A 278 -7.84 -9.12 27.02
C VAL A 278 -8.61 -10.33 27.47
N SER A 279 -9.38 -10.91 26.56
CA SER A 279 -10.11 -12.15 26.79
C SER A 279 -9.78 -13.13 25.68
N THR A 280 -9.47 -14.36 26.04
CA THR A 280 -9.30 -15.44 25.08
C THR A 280 -10.29 -16.56 25.35
N CYS A 281 -10.75 -17.23 24.28
CA CYS A 281 -11.76 -18.27 24.38
C CYS A 281 -11.48 -19.38 23.35
N PRO A 282 -11.52 -20.66 23.76
CA PRO A 282 -11.40 -21.78 22.83
C PRO A 282 -12.55 -21.79 21.82
N THR A 283 -12.22 -22.06 20.56
CA THR A 283 -13.17 -22.22 19.45
C THR A 283 -12.86 -23.50 18.68
N LEU A 284 -13.69 -23.83 17.69
CA LEU A 284 -13.50 -25.04 16.86
C LEU A 284 -12.16 -25.07 16.12
N PHE A 285 -11.66 -23.92 15.67
CA PHE A 285 -10.48 -23.81 14.79
C PHE A 285 -9.27 -23.16 15.45
N GLY A 286 -9.26 -23.10 16.78
CA GLY A 286 -8.19 -22.46 17.55
C GLY A 286 -8.74 -21.63 18.69
N GLU A 287 -7.99 -20.64 19.13
CA GLU A 287 -8.40 -19.75 20.22
C GLU A 287 -8.71 -18.37 19.65
N LYS A 288 -9.89 -17.83 19.98
CA LYS A 288 -10.26 -16.47 19.64
C LYS A 288 -9.79 -15.54 20.75
N ALA A 289 -9.18 -14.42 20.38
CA ALA A 289 -8.81 -13.36 21.33
C ALA A 289 -9.57 -12.07 21.02
N VAL A 290 -9.97 -11.35 22.07
CA VAL A 290 -10.60 -10.03 21.98
C VAL A 290 -9.90 -9.10 22.95
N LEU A 291 -9.48 -7.95 22.45
CA LEU A 291 -8.85 -6.90 23.25
C LEU A 291 -9.76 -5.68 23.22
N ARG A 292 -10.19 -5.23 24.39
CA ARG A 292 -10.97 -4.01 24.55
C ARG A 292 -10.04 -2.88 25.00
N ILE A 293 -10.10 -1.76 24.28
CA ILE A 293 -9.31 -0.54 24.52
C ILE A 293 -10.03 0.38 25.53
#